data_AF-A0AA96XLE5-F1
#
_entry.id   AF-A0AA96XLE5-F1
#
_cell.length_a   1.000
_cell.length_b   1.000
_cell.length_c   1.000
_cell.angle_alpha   90.00
_cell.angle_beta   90.00
_cell.angle_gamma   90.00
#
_symmetry.space_group_name_H-M   'P 1'
#
loop_
_entity.id
_entity.type
_entity.pdbx_description
1 polymer ?
#
loop_
_entity_poly.entity_id
_entity_poly.type
_entity_poly.pdbx_seq_one_letter_code
_entity_poly.pdbx_strand_id
1 'polypeptide(L)'
;MKHGPAAGHRGPLSLDVTARGHEVEVAIENPGPSRGPREGSAGLPTVERRLALSYGGAARLVLDSGEVRTRVTVTLPRAGPQPGVLT
;
A
#
# COMPACT_ATOMS: atom_id res chain seq x y z
N MET A 1 5.76 -3.53 -8.03
CA MET A 1 6.88 -3.43 -7.07
C MET A 1 8.17 -3.12 -7.80
N LYS A 2 8.75 -1.92 -7.61
CA LYS A 2 10.01 -1.49 -8.26
C LYS A 2 11.23 -1.54 -7.32
N HIS A 3 11.05 -1.86 -6.04
CA HIS A 3 12.09 -1.72 -5.00
C HIS A 3 12.40 -3.02 -4.23
N GLY A 4 11.78 -4.14 -4.62
CA GLY A 4 12.04 -5.46 -4.06
C GLY A 4 12.84 -6.34 -5.03
N PRO A 5 12.36 -7.54 -5.38
CA PRO A 5 13.04 -8.44 -6.32
C PRO A 5 13.43 -7.79 -7.65
N ALA A 6 12.58 -6.90 -8.18
CA ALA A 6 12.83 -6.15 -9.42
C ALA A 6 13.99 -5.13 -9.33
N ALA A 7 14.48 -4.81 -8.13
CA ALA A 7 15.66 -3.97 -7.88
C ALA A 7 16.89 -4.78 -7.44
N GLY A 8 16.85 -6.11 -7.55
CA GLY A 8 17.96 -7.00 -7.17
C GLY A 8 17.96 -7.44 -5.70
N HIS A 9 17.02 -6.98 -4.88
CA HIS A 9 16.87 -7.46 -3.50
C HIS A 9 16.20 -8.83 -3.49
N ARG A 10 16.98 -9.89 -3.23
CA ARG A 10 16.43 -11.25 -3.06
C ARG A 10 15.72 -11.38 -1.72
N GLY A 11 14.58 -12.06 -1.71
CA GLY A 11 13.82 -12.35 -0.50
C GLY A 11 12.33 -12.50 -0.80
N PRO A 12 11.56 -13.07 0.13
CA PRO A 12 10.12 -13.26 -0.05
C PRO A 12 9.38 -11.91 -0.04
N LEU A 13 8.35 -11.80 -0.88
CA LEU A 13 7.33 -10.77 -0.73
C LEU A 13 6.21 -11.35 0.13
N SER A 14 5.76 -10.61 1.14
CA SER A 14 4.62 -11.02 1.98
C SER A 14 3.42 -10.11 1.76
N LEU A 15 2.24 -10.71 1.87
CA LEU A 15 0.94 -10.07 1.80
C LEU A 15 0.12 -10.58 3.00
N ASP A 16 -0.18 -9.69 3.93
CA ASP A 16 -1.03 -9.98 5.08
C ASP A 16 -2.36 -9.25 4.93
N VAL A 17 -3.47 -9.94 5.17
CA VAL A 17 -4.82 -9.34 5.18
C VAL A 17 -5.46 -9.65 6.52
N THR A 18 -5.77 -8.62 7.30
CA THR A 18 -6.37 -8.74 8.63
C THR A 18 -7.65 -7.92 8.70
N ALA A 19 -8.76 -8.56 9.05
CA ALA A 19 -10.00 -7.85 9.38
C ALA A 19 -10.01 -7.46 10.87
N ARG A 20 -10.25 -6.19 11.18
CA ARG A 20 -10.36 -5.67 12.56
C ARG A 20 -11.60 -4.81 12.68
N GLY A 21 -12.63 -5.32 13.35
CA GLY A 21 -13.90 -4.60 13.52
C GLY A 21 -14.51 -4.15 12.20
N HIS A 22 -14.52 -2.84 11.98
CA HIS A 22 -15.04 -2.16 10.78
C HIS A 22 -13.99 -1.88 9.71
N GLU A 23 -12.77 -2.37 9.87
CA GLU A 23 -11.66 -2.13 8.96
C GLU A 23 -11.04 -3.43 8.44
N VAL A 24 -10.42 -3.34 7.27
CA VAL A 24 -9.53 -4.36 6.70
C VAL A 24 -8.17 -3.71 6.52
N GLU A 25 -7.15 -4.31 7.13
CA GLU A 25 -5.76 -3.93 6.99
C GLU A 25 -5.09 -4.89 5.99
N VAL A 26 -4.54 -4.34 4.91
CA VAL A 26 -3.76 -5.05 3.91
C VAL A 26 -2.32 -4.56 4.01
N ALA A 27 -1.39 -5.43 4.39
CA ALA A 27 0.02 -5.10 4.44
C ALA A 27 0.78 -5.86 3.36
N ILE A 28 1.63 -5.14 2.61
CA ILE A 28 2.53 -5.70 1.62
C ILE A 28 3.95 -5.36 2.05
N GLU A 29 4.81 -6.37 2.20
CA GLU A 29 6.19 -6.17 2.62
C GLU A 29 7.15 -6.78 1.60
N ASN A 30 8.18 -6.03 1.22
CA ASN A 30 9.22 -6.46 0.30
C ASN A 30 10.61 -6.25 0.91
N PRO A 31 11.59 -7.11 0.56
CA PRO A 31 12.97 -6.93 0.95
C PRO A 31 13.55 -5.66 0.31
N GLY A 32 14.50 -5.06 1.01
CA GLY A 32 15.18 -3.84 0.61
C GLY A 32 14.49 -2.56 1.08
N PRO A 33 15.27 -1.49 1.31
CA PRO A 33 14.75 -0.19 1.71
C PRO A 33 14.09 0.53 0.53
N SER A 34 13.05 1.30 0.82
CA SER A 34 12.49 2.28 -0.08
C SER A 34 13.18 3.61 0.16
N ARG A 35 13.70 4.25 -0.89
CA ARG A 35 14.28 5.60 -0.79
C ARG A 35 13.20 6.71 -0.78
N GLY A 36 11.98 6.36 -0.40
CA GLY A 36 10.83 7.28 -0.40
C GLY A 36 10.35 7.66 -1.81
N PRO A 37 9.39 8.60 -1.89
CA PRO A 37 8.96 9.18 -3.15
C PRO A 37 10.16 9.82 -3.86
N ARG A 38 10.45 9.38 -5.08
CA ARG A 38 11.43 10.06 -5.95
C ARG A 38 10.69 11.09 -6.79
N GLU A 39 11.37 12.17 -7.17
CA GLU A 39 10.86 13.10 -8.18
C GLU A 39 10.48 12.31 -9.45
N GLY A 40 9.26 12.51 -9.96
CA GLY A 40 8.69 11.73 -11.07
C GLY A 40 8.11 10.35 -10.72
N SER A 41 8.11 9.93 -9.45
CA SER A 41 7.47 8.67 -9.04
C SER A 41 5.93 8.82 -8.93
N ALA A 42 5.20 8.32 -9.92
CA ALA A 42 3.74 8.45 -9.97
C ALA A 42 2.98 7.36 -9.18
N GLY A 43 3.66 6.29 -8.72
CA GLY A 43 2.99 5.10 -8.20
C GLY A 43 2.19 5.32 -6.92
N LEU A 44 2.86 5.78 -5.84
CA LEU A 44 2.21 6.02 -4.54
C LEU A 44 1.16 7.15 -4.61
N PRO A 45 1.44 8.31 -5.23
CA PRO A 45 0.42 9.36 -5.38
C PRO A 45 -0.81 8.88 -6.17
N THR A 46 -0.64 8.02 -7.17
CA THR A 46 -1.77 7.44 -7.91
C THR A 46 -2.60 6.52 -7.02
N VAL A 47 -1.96 5.70 -6.18
CA VAL A 47 -2.67 4.82 -5.25
C VAL A 47 -3.42 5.64 -4.20
N GLU A 48 -2.77 6.63 -3.58
CA GLU A 48 -3.41 7.53 -2.61
C GLU A 48 -4.64 8.24 -3.21
N ARG A 49 -4.51 8.79 -4.42
CA ARG A 49 -5.63 9.43 -5.12
C ARG A 49 -6.77 8.45 -5.38
N ARG A 50 -6.46 7.23 -5.83
CA ARG A 50 -7.49 6.19 -6.08
C ARG A 50 -8.20 5.79 -4.78
N LEU A 51 -7.45 5.58 -3.70
CA LEU A 51 -8.01 5.26 -2.39
C LEU A 51 -8.93 6.38 -1.88
N ALA A 52 -8.50 7.64 -1.99
CA ALA A 52 -9.29 8.79 -1.58
C ALA A 52 -10.62 8.88 -2.36
N LEU A 53 -10.59 8.65 -3.68
CA LEU A 53 -11.79 8.64 -4.52
C LEU A 53 -12.71 7.45 -4.22
N SER A 54 -12.16 6.23 -4.16
CA SER A 54 -12.94 5.01 -4.00
C SER A 54 -13.56 4.87 -2.61
N TYR A 55 -12.93 5.41 -1.57
CA TYR A 55 -13.39 5.25 -0.18
C TYR A 55 -13.82 6.58 0.46
N GLY A 56 -13.97 7.65 -0.32
CA GLY A 56 -14.39 8.95 0.22
C GLY A 56 -13.43 9.51 1.27
N GLY A 57 -12.14 9.25 1.14
CA GLY A 57 -11.11 9.63 2.12
C GLY A 57 -11.06 8.77 3.39
N ALA A 58 -11.90 7.75 3.53
CA ALA A 58 -11.88 6.85 4.69
C ALA A 58 -10.80 5.75 4.61
N ALA A 59 -10.12 5.63 3.47
CA ALA A 59 -8.97 4.74 3.33
C ALA A 59 -7.66 5.46 3.73
N ARG A 60 -6.75 4.72 4.36
CA ARG A 60 -5.43 5.20 4.77
C ARG A 60 -4.33 4.35 4.15
N LEU A 61 -3.27 4.99 3.67
CA LEU A 61 -2.04 4.33 3.24
C LEU A 61 -0.88 4.81 4.11
N VAL A 62 -0.06 3.88 4.59
CA VAL A 62 1.16 4.16 5.34
C VAL A 62 2.30 3.38 4.70
N LEU A 63 3.41 4.07 4.45
CA LEU A 63 4.67 3.47 4.01
C LEU A 63 5.65 3.52 5.17
N ASP A 64 6.11 2.36 5.62
CA ASP A 64 7.24 2.23 6.52
C ASP A 64 8.42 1.64 5.74
N SER A 65 9.58 2.27 5.86
CA SER A 65 10.79 1.84 5.17
C SER A 65 11.93 1.75 6.17
N GLY A 66 12.24 0.53 6.58
CA GLY A 66 13.44 0.21 7.33
C GLY A 66 14.64 -0.04 6.41
N GLU A 67 15.82 -0.23 7.00
CA GLU A 67 17.05 -0.49 6.24
C GLU A 67 17.01 -1.78 5.43
N VAL A 68 16.28 -2.78 5.91
CA VAL A 68 16.28 -4.15 5.34
C VAL A 68 14.99 -4.45 4.59
N ARG A 69 13.91 -3.71 4.84
CA ARG A 69 12.57 -3.99 4.30
C ARG A 69 11.72 -2.75 4.15
N THR A 70 10.80 -2.80 3.20
CA THR A 70 9.73 -1.81 3.02
C THR A 70 8.41 -2.49 3.27
N ARG A 71 7.55 -1.87 4.07
CA ARG A 71 6.18 -2.30 4.34
C ARG A 71 5.20 -1.20 3.95
N VAL A 72 4.19 -1.57 3.16
CA VAL A 72 3.07 -0.69 2.83
C VAL A 72 1.84 -1.27 3.48
N THR A 73 1.19 -0.48 4.32
CA THR A 73 -0.06 -0.85 4.97
C THR A 73 -1.19 0.01 4.42
N VAL A 74 -2.25 -0.63 3.94
CA VAL A 74 -3.48 0.01 3.49
C VAL A 74 -4.60 -0.40 4.44
N THR A 75 -5.24 0.59 5.07
CA THR A 75 -6.42 0.38 5.91
C THR A 75 -7.64 0.83 5.15
N LEU A 76 -8.62 -0.06 5.02
CA LEU A 76 -9.85 0.12 4.24
C LEU A 76 -11.08 -0.06 5.12
N PRO A 77 -12.15 0.73 4.94
CA PRO A 77 -13.45 0.41 5.49
C PRO A 77 -13.94 -0.96 5.03
N ARG A 78 -14.38 -1.79 5.97
CA ARG A 78 -14.91 -3.14 5.69
C ARG A 78 -16.22 -3.11 4.91
N ALA A 79 -16.95 -2.00 4.97
CA ALA A 79 -18.14 -1.76 4.16
C ALA A 79 -17.85 -1.72 2.65
N GLY A 80 -16.58 -1.58 2.26
CA GLY A 80 -16.15 -1.51 0.86
C GLY A 80 -16.10 -0.07 0.32
N PRO A 81 -15.80 0.08 -0.98
CA PRO A 81 -15.75 1.37 -1.64
C PRO A 81 -17.14 2.01 -1.78
N GLN A 82 -17.17 3.29 -2.11
CA GLN A 82 -18.39 4.03 -2.40
C GLN A 82 -19.16 3.37 -3.57
N PRO A 83 -20.50 3.29 -3.51
CA PRO A 83 -21.32 2.78 -4.59
C PRO A 83 -21.05 3.52 -5.90
N GLY A 84 -20.96 2.78 -7.02
CA GLY A 84 -20.71 3.36 -8.34
C GLY A 84 -19.24 3.64 -8.67
N VAL A 85 -18.30 3.36 -7.76
CA VAL A 85 -16.85 3.52 -7.99
C VAL A 85 -16.14 2.20 -8.34
N LEU A 86 -16.89 1.12 -8.59
CA LEU A 86 -16.32 -0.15 -9.03
C LEU A 86 -15.83 -0.01 -10.48
N THR A 87 -14.52 0.18 -10.66
CA THR A 87 -13.80 0.14 -11.94
C THR A 87 -13.25 -1.23 -12.22
#